data_AF-A0A6V7IBH5-F1
#
_entry.id   AF-A0A6V7IBH5-F1
#
_cell.length_a   1.000
_cell.length_b   1.000
_cell.length_c   1.000
_cell.angle_alpha   90.00
_cell.angle_beta   90.00
_cell.angle_gamma   90.00
#
_symmetry.space_group_name_H-M   'P 1'
#
loop_
_entity.id
_entity.type
_entity.pdbx_description
1 polymer ?
#
loop_
_entity_poly.entity_id
_entity_poly.type
_entity_poly.pdbx_seq_one_letter_code
_entity_poly.pdbx_strand_id
1 'polypeptide(L)' 'GGASSLPCAETYAGSGPFSDIETQSMSEYIRTISDKFYAYVAFHSYSQLLLFPYGHTQQHLDNHDEL' A
#
# COMPACT_ATOMS: atom_id res chain seq x y z
N GLY A 1 -0.15 -10.26 8.47
CA GLY A 1 -1.05 -9.78 9.55
C GLY A 1 -1.04 -8.26 9.55
N GLY A 2 -2.08 -7.60 10.05
CA GLY A 2 -2.18 -6.12 10.09
C GLY A 2 -3.54 -5.54 9.65
N ALA A 3 -4.44 -6.38 9.13
CA ALA A 3 -5.80 -5.99 8.76
C ALA A 3 -6.81 -6.98 9.35
N SER A 4 -8.10 -6.61 9.33
CA SER A 4 -9.21 -7.39 9.88
C SER A 4 -10.13 -7.94 8.77
N SER A 5 -10.74 -9.09 9.00
CA SER A 5 -11.83 -9.64 8.18
C SER A 5 -13.23 -9.27 8.70
N LEU A 6 -13.32 -8.56 9.83
CA LEU A 6 -14.58 -8.09 10.39
C LEU A 6 -15.00 -6.79 9.69
N PRO A 7 -16.16 -6.73 8.99
CA PRO A 7 -16.58 -5.53 8.25
C PRO A 7 -16.75 -4.27 9.10
N CYS A 8 -17.01 -4.43 10.40
CA CYS A 8 -17.17 -3.31 11.34
C CYS A 8 -15.85 -2.81 11.95
N ALA A 9 -14.70 -3.38 11.58
CA ALA A 9 -13.42 -2.93 12.09
C ALA A 9 -12.88 -1.75 11.27
N GLU A 10 -12.26 -0.77 11.93
CA GLU A 10 -11.61 0.39 11.28
C GLU A 10 -10.55 -0.01 10.23
N THR A 11 -9.95 -1.20 10.39
CA THR A 11 -8.93 -1.75 9.49
C THR A 11 -9.45 -2.95 8.69
N TYR A 12 -10.74 -2.97 8.35
CA TYR A 12 -11.32 -4.01 7.51
C TYR A 12 -10.65 -4.03 6.13
N ALA A 13 -10.24 -5.21 5.67
CA ALA A 13 -9.46 -5.38 4.44
C ALA A 13 -10.29 -5.37 3.15
N GLY A 14 -11.62 -5.33 3.25
CA GLY A 14 -12.51 -5.55 2.12
C GLY A 14 -12.82 -7.04 1.87
N SER A 15 -13.69 -7.30 0.89
CA SER A 15 -14.11 -8.67 0.52
C SER A 15 -13.05 -9.42 -0.30
N GLY A 16 -12.05 -8.69 -0.83
CA GLY A 16 -10.92 -9.22 -1.58
C GLY A 16 -9.97 -8.10 -2.01
N PRO A 17 -8.82 -8.45 -2.63
CA PRO A 17 -7.90 -7.45 -3.14
C PRO A 17 -8.58 -6.54 -4.16
N PHE A 18 -8.41 -5.23 -4.01
CA PHE A 18 -9.02 -4.21 -4.88
C PHE A 18 -10.57 -4.26 -4.93
N SER A 19 -11.24 -4.67 -3.84
CA SER A 19 -12.71 -4.67 -3.78
C SER A 19 -13.33 -3.28 -3.80
N ASP A 20 -12.60 -2.27 -3.33
CA ASP A 20 -13.03 -0.88 -3.33
C ASP A 20 -12.65 -0.21 -4.66
N ILE A 21 -13.62 0.46 -5.29
CA ILE A 21 -13.47 1.06 -6.62
C ILE A 21 -12.33 2.09 -6.68
N GLU A 22 -12.08 2.77 -5.56
CA GLU A 22 -11.00 3.75 -5.39
C GLU A 22 -9.63 3.07 -5.54
N THR A 23 -9.43 1.93 -4.87
CA THR A 23 -8.17 1.16 -4.94
C THR A 23 -8.01 0.43 -6.27
N GLN A 24 -9.12 -0.08 -6.83
CA GLN A 24 -9.13 -0.70 -8.15
C GLN A 24 -8.71 0.29 -9.23
N SER A 25 -9.36 1.46 -9.27
CA SER A 25 -9.09 2.50 -10.27
C SER A 25 -7.65 2.99 -10.22
N MET A 26 -7.11 3.19 -9.01
CA MET A 26 -5.70 3.58 -8.85
C MET A 26 -4.73 2.51 -9.34
N SER A 27 -4.99 1.23 -9.03
CA SER A 27 -4.17 0.09 -9.48
C SER A 27 -4.18 -0.03 -11.00
N GLU A 28 -5.35 0.09 -11.63
CA GLU A 28 -5.52 0.07 -13.08
C GLU A 28 -4.78 1.25 -13.74
N TYR A 29 -4.93 2.47 -13.21
CA TYR A 29 -4.21 3.63 -13.73
C TYR A 29 -2.68 3.47 -13.64
N ILE A 30 -2.14 3.08 -12.49
CA ILE A 30 -0.69 2.86 -12.32
C ILE A 30 -0.17 1.84 -13.33
N ARG A 31 -0.93 0.77 -13.60
CA ARG A 31 -0.57 -0.21 -14.65
C ARG A 31 -0.47 0.43 -16.03
N THR A 32 -1.37 1.35 -16.38
CA THR A 32 -1.35 2.05 -17.70
C THR A 32 -0.13 2.95 -17.91
N ILE A 33 0.50 3.41 -16.83
CA ILE A 33 1.67 4.29 -16.86
C ILE A 33 2.93 3.63 -16.31
N SER A 34 2.95 2.29 -16.20
CA SER A 34 4.02 1.54 -15.53
C SER A 34 5.41 1.77 -16.15
N ASP A 35 5.48 2.10 -17.44
CA ASP A 35 6.70 2.47 -18.15
C ASP A 35 7.25 3.87 -17.76
N LYS A 36 6.45 4.68 -17.07
CA LYS A 36 6.77 6.05 -16.63
C LYS A 36 6.57 6.26 -15.13
N PHE A 37 6.38 5.18 -14.38
CA PHE A 37 6.10 5.22 -12.95
C PHE A 37 7.35 4.88 -12.14
N TYR A 38 8.03 5.91 -11.64
CA TYR A 38 9.35 5.76 -10.99
C TYR A 38 9.31 5.82 -9.46
N ALA A 39 8.30 6.45 -8.88
CA ALA A 39 8.18 6.62 -7.44
C ALA A 39 6.70 6.67 -7.02
N TYR A 40 6.42 6.17 -5.81
CA TYR A 40 5.13 6.27 -5.15
C TYR A 40 5.31 6.86 -3.77
N VAL A 41 4.59 7.95 -3.48
CA VAL A 41 4.59 8.60 -2.17
C VAL A 41 3.14 8.72 -1.70
N ALA A 42 2.80 8.01 -0.64
CA ALA A 42 1.50 8.09 0.01
C ALA A 42 1.60 8.96 1.28
N PHE A 43 0.80 10.02 1.34
CA PHE A 43 0.77 10.92 2.49
C PHE A 43 -0.24 10.45 3.52
N HIS A 44 0.20 10.35 4.77
CA HIS A 44 -0.62 10.02 5.93
C HIS A 44 -0.29 10.96 7.09
N SER A 45 -1.12 10.94 8.13
CA SER A 45 -0.83 11.61 9.40
C SER A 45 -1.33 10.73 10.55
N TYR A 46 -0.75 10.79 11.75
CA TYR A 46 0.33 11.68 12.24
C TYR A 46 1.69 10.94 12.33
N SER A 47 2.54 11.33 13.27
CA SER A 47 3.76 10.62 13.76
C SER A 47 5.11 11.07 13.23
N GLN A 48 5.20 11.91 12.20
CA GLN A 48 6.48 12.41 11.65
C GLN A 48 7.44 11.28 11.22
N LEU A 49 6.91 10.29 10.49
CA LEU A 49 7.68 9.14 10.02
C LEU A 49 7.80 9.13 8.50
N LEU A 50 8.96 8.71 8.01
CA LEU A 50 9.15 8.25 6.64
C LEU A 50 9.22 6.72 6.68
N LEU A 51 8.22 6.07 6.09
CA LEU A 51 8.13 4.61 6.02
C LEU A 51 8.28 4.16 4.57
N PHE A 52 8.97 3.04 4.38
CA PHE A 52 9.15 2.39 3.08
C PHE A 52 8.91 0.88 3.23
N PRO A 53 8.72 0.13 2.13
CA PRO A 53 8.32 -1.27 2.21
C PRO A 53 9.32 -2.16 2.98
N TYR A 54 8.86 -3.26 3.57
CA TYR A 54 7.49 -3.78 3.57
C TYR A 54 6.73 -3.49 4.86
N GLY A 55 5.40 -3.28 4.76
CA GLY A 55 4.53 -3.21 5.94
C GLY A 55 3.90 -4.55 6.37
N HIS A 56 3.93 -5.58 5.52
CA HIS A 56 3.19 -6.84 5.73
C HIS A 56 4.05 -8.04 6.18
N THR A 57 5.38 -7.90 6.13
CA THR A 57 6.38 -8.93 6.43
C THR A 57 7.57 -8.31 7.17
N GLN A 58 8.39 -9.15 7.81
CA GLN A 58 9.65 -8.75 8.47
C GLN A 58 10.86 -8.81 7.54
N GLN A 59 10.66 -9.21 6.28
CA GLN A 59 11.71 -9.23 5.27
C GLN A 59 12.04 -7.81 4.82
N HIS A 60 13.31 -7.56 4.51
CA HIS A 60 13.76 -6.31 3.91
C HIS A 60 13.63 -6.35 2.38
N LEU A 61 13.62 -5.16 1.77
CA LEU A 61 13.84 -5.01 0.33
C LEU A 61 15.27 -5.40 -0.04
N ASP A 62 15.47 -5.89 -1.26
CA ASP A 62 16.81 -6.19 -1.80
C ASP A 62 17.72 -4.95 -1.80
N ASN A 63 17.13 -3.75 -1.94
CA ASN A 63 17.82 -2.46 -1.93
C ASN A 63 17.57 -1.63 -0.65
N HIS A 64 17.31 -2.29 0.48
CA HIS A 64 17.00 -1.63 1.75
C HIS A 64 18.02 -0.56 2.17
N ASP A 65 19.30 -0.78 1.89
CA ASP A 65 20.39 0.11 2.33
C ASP A 65 20.66 1.28 1.37
N GLU A 66 19.90 1.43 0.28
CA GLU A 66 20.04 2.52 -0.71
C GLU A 66 19.20 3.77 -0.39
N LEU A 67 18.41 3.72 0.68
CA LEU A 67 17.52 4.80 1.12
C LEU A 67 18.19 5.81 2.06
#